data_AF-A0A139MAT2-F1
#
_entry.id   AF-A0A139MAT2-F1
#
_cell.length_a   1.000
_cell.length_b   1.000
_cell.length_c   1.000
_cell.angle_alpha   90.00
_cell.angle_beta   90.00
_cell.angle_gamma   90.00
#
_symmetry.space_group_name_H-M   'P 1'
#
loop_
_entity.id
_entity.type
_entity.pdbx_description
1 polymer ?
#
loop_
_entity_poly.entity_id
_entity_poly.type
_entity_poly.pdbx_seq_one_letter_code
_entity_poly.pdbx_strand_id
1 'polypeptide(L)'
;MDKQYLREKLEAMRQNFVESTQHERAVGVLDEAHMSKKMLKIKKKLVALEMERCQKKIEHKDCSKIDQKIQEQTEIFESCCKKD
;
A
#
# COMPACT_ATOMS: atom_id res chain seq x y z
N MET A 1 27.37 -4.16 -5.14
CA MET A 1 26.34 -3.14 -5.47
C MET A 1 27.05 -1.82 -5.65
N ASP A 2 26.90 -1.19 -6.81
CA ASP A 2 27.47 0.13 -7.08
C ASP A 2 26.83 1.19 -6.17
N LYS A 3 27.67 2.03 -5.54
CA LYS A 3 27.20 3.10 -4.66
C LYS A 3 26.41 4.17 -5.41
N GLN A 4 26.70 4.39 -6.69
CA GLN A 4 25.96 5.35 -7.50
C GLN A 4 24.54 4.84 -7.81
N TYR A 5 24.42 3.57 -8.21
CA TYR A 5 23.13 2.91 -8.43
C TYR A 5 22.21 2.99 -7.20
N LEU A 6 22.76 2.78 -5.99
CA LEU A 6 21.98 2.86 -4.76
C LEU A 6 21.43 4.27 -4.49
N ARG A 7 22.22 5.32 -4.77
CA ARG A 7 21.79 6.71 -4.61
C ARG A 7 20.70 7.06 -5.61
N GLU A 8 20.89 6.71 -6.88
CA GLU A 8 19.91 6.97 -7.94
C GLU A 8 18.60 6.25 -7.66
N LYS A 9 18.65 5.00 -7.18
CA LYS A 9 17.46 4.24 -6.80
C LYS A 9 16.71 4.85 -5.62
N LEU A 10 17.43 5.32 -4.60
CA LEU A 10 16.82 6.01 -3.45
C LEU A 10 16.20 7.34 -3.85
N GLU A 11 16.86 8.12 -4.70
CA GLU A 11 16.35 9.40 -5.19
C GLU A 11 15.08 9.19 -6.03
N ALA A 12 15.08 8.22 -6.94
CA ALA A 12 13.89 7.86 -7.71
C ALA A 12 12.72 7.42 -6.82
N MET A 13 12.98 6.66 -5.75
CA MET A 13 11.94 6.31 -4.78
C MET A 13 11.41 7.55 -4.05
N ARG A 14 12.30 8.45 -3.62
CA ARG A 14 11.91 9.69 -2.93
C ARG A 14 11.03 10.57 -3.82
N GLN A 15 11.41 10.74 -5.08
CA GLN A 15 10.61 11.46 -6.06
C GLN A 15 9.23 10.82 -6.22
N ASN A 16 9.15 9.49 -6.39
CA ASN A 16 7.88 8.83 -6.67
C ASN A 16 6.91 8.78 -5.48
N PHE A 17 7.42 8.68 -4.25
CA PHE A 17 6.58 8.39 -3.07
C PHE A 17 6.50 9.53 -2.05
N VAL A 18 7.45 10.49 -2.07
CA VAL A 18 7.50 11.59 -1.09
C VAL A 18 7.31 12.94 -1.76
N GLU A 19 7.96 13.18 -2.90
CA GLU A 19 7.97 14.51 -3.54
C GLU A 19 6.94 14.65 -4.67
N SER A 20 6.49 13.54 -5.26
CA SER A 20 5.46 13.54 -6.29
C SER A 20 4.06 13.71 -5.70
N THR A 21 3.39 14.77 -6.13
CA THR A 21 1.96 15.04 -5.85
C THR A 21 1.01 14.12 -6.64
N GLN A 22 1.52 13.19 -7.45
CA GLN A 22 0.68 12.18 -8.10
C GLN A 22 0.03 11.26 -7.06
N HIS A 23 0.74 10.97 -5.95
CA HIS A 23 0.16 10.23 -4.84
C HIS A 23 -1.02 10.99 -4.21
N GLU A 24 -0.90 12.31 -4.02
CA GLU A 24 -1.98 13.16 -3.49
C GLU A 24 -3.22 13.18 -4.41
N ARG A 25 -3.02 13.20 -5.73
CA ARG A 25 -4.12 13.11 -6.71
C ARG A 25 -4.83 11.75 -6.70
N ALA A 26 -4.08 10.65 -6.52
CA ALA A 26 -4.67 9.32 -6.35
C ALA A 26 -5.37 9.16 -4.98
N VAL A 27 -4.86 9.81 -3.94
CA VAL A 27 -5.50 9.88 -2.62
C VAL A 27 -6.80 10.69 -2.65
N GLY A 28 -6.94 11.67 -3.55
CA GLY A 28 -8.21 12.34 -3.82
C GLY A 28 -9.34 11.40 -4.30
N VAL A 29 -8.99 10.25 -4.90
CA VAL A 29 -9.95 9.17 -5.26
C VAL A 29 -10.28 8.28 -4.06
N LEU A 30 -9.44 8.29 -3.03
CA LEU A 30 -9.59 7.58 -1.76
C LEU A 30 -9.92 8.54 -0.60
N ASP A 31 -10.63 9.63 -0.91
CA ASP A 31 -11.07 10.61 0.08
C ASP A 31 -11.96 9.92 1.12
N GLU A 32 -11.48 9.88 2.36
CA GLU A 32 -12.16 9.20 3.47
C GLU A 32 -13.58 9.72 3.70
N ALA A 33 -13.87 10.96 3.28
CA ALA A 33 -15.20 11.55 3.36
C ALA A 33 -16.24 10.84 2.48
N HIS A 34 -15.80 10.23 1.37
CA HIS A 34 -16.65 9.52 0.41
C HIS A 34 -16.66 8.00 0.62
N MET A 35 -15.81 7.48 1.52
CA MET A 35 -15.73 6.04 1.78
C MET A 35 -16.75 5.61 2.84
N SER A 36 -17.42 4.48 2.59
CA SER A 36 -18.24 3.86 3.63
C SER A 36 -17.37 3.43 4.84
N LYS A 37 -17.97 3.39 6.04
CA LYS A 37 -17.29 2.87 7.25
C LYS A 37 -16.67 1.48 7.04
N LYS A 38 -17.26 0.66 6.17
CA LYS A 38 -16.75 -0.67 5.82
C LYS A 38 -15.45 -0.56 5.01
N MET A 39 -15.41 0.32 4.02
CA MET A 39 -14.22 0.54 3.19
C MET A 39 -13.05 1.12 4.00
N LEU A 40 -13.32 2.07 4.90
CA LEU A 40 -12.31 2.59 5.83
C LEU A 40 -11.71 1.48 6.71
N LYS A 41 -12.54 0.57 7.23
CA LYS A 41 -12.04 -0.58 8.02
C LYS A 41 -11.14 -1.50 7.19
N ILE A 42 -11.51 -1.78 5.93
CA ILE A 42 -10.71 -2.61 5.03
C ILE A 42 -9.38 -1.91 4.70
N LYS A 43 -9.40 -0.61 4.38
CA LYS A 43 -8.20 0.20 4.13
C LYS A 43 -7.23 0.18 5.31
N LYS A 44 -7.73 0.39 6.54
CA LYS A 44 -6.91 0.29 7.77
C LYS A 44 -6.29 -1.09 7.95
N LYS A 45 -7.04 -2.16 7.65
CA LYS A 45 -6.56 -3.53 7.71
C LYS A 45 -5.49 -3.83 6.65
N LEU A 46 -5.64 -3.32 5.43
CA LEU A 46 -4.63 -3.43 4.37
C LEU A 46 -3.32 -2.76 4.78
N VAL A 47 -3.36 -1.55 5.34
CA VAL A 47 -2.17 -0.85 5.84
C VAL A 47 -1.45 -1.69 6.92
N ALA A 48 -2.20 -2.23 7.89
CA ALA A 48 -1.60 -3.07 8.94
C ALA A 48 -0.93 -4.35 8.37
N LEU A 49 -1.55 -4.98 7.36
CA LEU A 49 -0.98 -6.16 6.71
C LEU A 49 0.28 -5.81 5.90
N GLU A 50 0.31 -4.70 5.18
CA GLU A 50 1.51 -4.24 4.46
C GLU A 50 2.66 -3.88 5.42
N MET A 51 2.35 -3.31 6.59
CA MET A 51 3.36 -3.10 7.64
C MET A 51 3.96 -4.41 8.14
N GLU A 52 3.12 -5.42 8.44
CA GLU A 52 3.58 -6.74 8.88
C GLU A 52 4.42 -7.42 7.78
N ARG A 53 3.98 -7.33 6.53
CA ARG A 53 4.72 -7.85 5.37
C ARG A 53 6.09 -7.21 5.23
N CYS A 54 6.17 -5.88 5.38
CA CYS A 54 7.43 -5.15 5.33
C CYS A 54 8.41 -5.65 6.42
N GLN A 55 7.94 -5.76 7.67
CA GLN A 55 8.74 -6.28 8.77
C GLN A 55 9.25 -7.70 8.47
N LYS A 56 8.39 -8.59 7.98
CA LYS A 56 8.80 -9.95 7.62
C LYS A 56 9.84 -9.99 6.52
N LYS A 57 9.74 -9.12 5.51
CA LYS A 57 10.76 -9.00 4.45
C LYS A 57 12.11 -8.55 5.01
N ILE A 58 12.11 -7.60 5.95
CA ILE A 58 13.33 -7.15 6.64
C ILE A 58 13.95 -8.30 7.45
N GLU A 59 13.12 -9.10 8.12
CA GLU A 59 13.56 -10.25 8.92
C GLU A 59 13.85 -11.52 8.10
N HIS A 60 13.80 -11.45 6.76
CA HIS A 60 13.95 -12.60 5.86
C HIS A 60 13.00 -13.77 6.16
N LYS A 61 11.78 -13.47 6.63
CA LYS A 61 10.74 -14.45 6.93
C LYS A 61 9.76 -14.63 5.77
N ASP A 62 9.08 -15.78 5.76
CA ASP A 62 8.01 -16.05 4.80
C ASP A 62 6.87 -15.02 4.90
N CYS A 63 6.47 -14.50 3.74
CA CYS A 63 5.38 -13.54 3.58
C CYS A 63 4.16 -14.09 2.84
N SER A 64 4.18 -15.34 2.34
CA SER A 64 3.09 -15.88 1.51
C SER A 64 1.72 -15.82 2.17
N LYS A 65 1.64 -16.10 3.47
CA LYS A 65 0.37 -16.00 4.22
C LYS A 65 -0.14 -14.55 4.35
N ILE A 66 0.76 -13.57 4.41
CA ILE A 66 0.34 -12.16 4.45
C ILE A 66 -0.05 -11.69 3.05
N ASP A 67 0.68 -12.12 2.03
CA ASP A 67 0.34 -11.82 0.63
C ASP A 67 -1.08 -12.32 0.29
N GLN A 68 -1.43 -13.54 0.70
CA GLN A 68 -2.79 -14.07 0.57
C GLN A 68 -3.83 -13.19 1.27
N LYS A 69 -3.59 -12.80 2.52
CA LYS A 69 -4.51 -11.93 3.27
C LYS A 69 -4.66 -10.55 2.61
N ILE A 70 -3.59 -9.98 2.07
CA ILE A 70 -3.63 -8.70 1.36
C ILE A 70 -4.48 -8.85 0.12
N GLN A 71 -4.26 -9.90 -0.68
CA GLN A 71 -5.05 -10.18 -1.87
C GLN A 71 -6.55 -10.30 -1.53
N GLU A 72 -6.91 -11.11 -0.53
CA GLU A 72 -8.30 -11.26 -0.08
C GLU A 72 -8.91 -9.91 0.35
N GLN A 73 -8.18 -9.09 1.11
CA GLN A 73 -8.69 -7.78 1.54
C GLN A 73 -8.84 -6.81 0.35
N THR A 74 -7.96 -6.85 -0.64
CA THR A 74 -8.06 -6.06 -1.87
C THR A 74 -9.28 -6.46 -2.69
N GLU A 75 -9.53 -7.76 -2.87
CA GLU A 75 -10.72 -8.25 -3.57
C GLU A 75 -12.02 -7.83 -2.86
N ILE A 76 -12.04 -7.90 -1.51
CA ILE A 76 -13.17 -7.41 -0.71
C ILE A 76 -13.36 -5.90 -0.89
N PHE A 77 -12.26 -5.14 -0.93
CA PHE A 77 -12.30 -3.70 -1.12
C PHE A 77 -12.87 -3.33 -2.49
N GLU A 78 -12.36 -3.94 -3.55
CA GLU A 78 -12.87 -3.74 -4.92
C GLU A 78 -14.35 -4.12 -5.05
N SER A 79 -14.78 -5.20 -4.41
CA SER A 79 -16.20 -5.59 -4.36
C SER A 79 -17.06 -4.54 -3.66
N CYS A 80 -16.51 -3.80 -2.68
CA CYS A 80 -17.23 -2.69 -2.06
C CYS A 80 -17.28 -1.47 -2.99
N CYS A 81 -16.21 -1.15 -3.71
CA CYS A 81 -16.20 -0.03 -4.67
C CYS A 81 -17.15 -0.23 -5.86
N LYS A 82 -17.41 -1.47 -6.28
CA LYS A 82 -18.28 -1.81 -7.43
C LYS A 82 -19.78 -1.86 -7.08
N LYS A 83 -20.15 -1.64 -5.82
CA LYS A 83 -21.53 -1.74 -5.31
C LYS A 83 -22.18 -0.38 -5.04
N ASP A 84 -21.49 0.71 -5.37
CA ASP A 84 -22.03 2.08 -5.35
C ASP A 84 -22.45 2.51 -6.77
#